data_AF-A0A239AQ21-F1
#
_entry.id   AF-A0A239AQ21-F1
#
_cell.length_a   1.000
_cell.length_b   1.000
_cell.length_c   1.000
_cell.angle_alpha   90.00
_cell.angle_beta   90.00
_cell.angle_gamma   90.00
#
_symmetry.space_group_name_H-M   'P 1'
#
loop_
_entity.id
_entity.type
_entity.pdbx_description
1 polymer ?
#
loop_
_entity_poly.entity_id
_entity_poly.type
_entity_poly.pdbx_seq_one_letter_code
_entity_poly.pdbx_strand_id
1 'polypeptide(L)'
;MGEICSWYVPMNATPMNIPTGAAALVTPTLPRPASDPAAAITRGVRRYLADHGIQGMVEFCLANGRRADLLCLSEKGEVSIVEVKSSPTDFKTDQKWQDYLEFCDYFYFAVAPGFPQELIPAECGLIVADAFGAEIVRPAVARPLPAARRKALTLRVALAAMGRLHRVEDPARAL
;
A
#
# COMPACT_ATOMS: atom_id res chain seq x y z
N MET A 1 66.59 20.76 27.56
CA MET A 1 65.99 21.78 26.68
C MET A 1 64.92 21.10 25.86
N GLY A 2 63.66 21.31 26.22
CA GLY A 2 62.49 20.74 25.58
C GLY A 2 61.29 21.55 26.06
N GLU A 3 60.75 22.36 25.16
CA GLU A 3 59.76 23.40 25.42
C GLU A 3 58.40 22.81 25.80
N ILE A 4 57.77 23.43 26.80
CA ILE A 4 56.41 23.16 27.25
C ILE A 4 55.51 24.18 26.51
N CYS A 5 54.84 23.75 25.44
CA CYS A 5 53.85 24.57 24.76
C CYS A 5 52.54 24.60 25.57
N SER A 6 52.34 25.72 26.28
CA SER A 6 51.08 26.13 26.89
C SER A 6 50.16 26.73 25.81
N TRP A 7 48.99 26.13 25.59
CA TRP A 7 47.89 26.77 24.87
C TRP A 7 46.64 26.80 25.76
N TYR A 8 46.43 27.98 26.33
CA TYR A 8 45.22 28.42 27.00
C TYR A 8 44.11 28.63 25.95
N VAL A 9 42.95 27.98 26.10
CA VAL A 9 41.76 28.20 25.27
C VAL A 9 40.82 29.14 26.01
N PRO A 10 40.50 30.34 25.48
CA PRO A 10 39.50 31.19 26.13
C PRO A 10 38.10 30.63 25.92
N MET A 11 37.37 30.42 27.03
CA MET A 11 35.93 30.18 27.05
C MET A 11 35.20 31.45 26.59
N ASN A 12 34.83 31.49 25.31
CA ASN A 12 33.70 32.28 24.85
C ASN A 12 32.67 31.29 24.27
N ALA A 13 31.76 30.83 25.13
CA ALA A 13 30.63 30.01 24.73
C ALA A 13 29.60 30.91 24.04
N THR A 14 29.68 31.00 22.71
CA THR A 14 28.54 31.43 21.89
C THR A 14 27.41 30.43 22.13
N PRO A 15 26.19 30.84 22.51
CA PRO A 15 25.10 29.90 22.65
C PRO A 15 24.86 29.24 21.29
N MET A 16 24.96 27.91 21.24
CA MET A 16 24.55 27.13 20.07
C MET A 16 23.07 27.39 19.84
N ASN A 17 22.77 28.08 18.74
CA ASN A 17 21.42 28.23 18.24
C ASN A 17 20.95 26.84 17.77
N ILE A 18 20.25 26.10 18.63
CA ILE A 18 19.50 24.91 18.23
C ILE A 18 18.34 25.44 17.39
N PRO A 19 18.27 25.20 16.07
CA PRO A 19 17.10 25.59 15.31
C PRO A 19 15.91 24.79 15.84
N THR A 20 14.99 25.46 16.54
CA THR A 20 13.65 24.98 16.86
C THR A 20 12.80 24.98 15.59
N GLY A 21 13.25 24.25 14.57
CA GLY A 21 12.42 23.94 13.42
C GLY A 21 11.44 22.87 13.86
N ALA A 22 10.16 23.24 14.03
CA ALA A 22 9.10 22.24 14.04
C ALA A 22 9.31 21.36 12.80
N ALA A 23 9.61 20.07 12.99
CA ALA A 23 9.73 19.14 11.88
C ALA A 23 8.46 19.30 11.05
N ALA A 24 8.59 19.79 9.82
CA ALA A 24 7.46 19.91 8.92
C ALA A 24 6.82 18.52 8.89
N LEU A 25 5.55 18.42 9.30
CA LEU A 25 4.83 17.17 9.24
C LEU A 25 4.94 16.72 7.78
N VAL A 26 5.65 15.62 7.55
CA VAL A 26 5.69 14.98 6.24
C VAL A 26 4.26 14.59 5.97
N THR A 27 3.54 15.39 5.19
CA THR A 27 2.21 15.04 4.73
C THR A 27 2.38 13.74 3.96
N PRO A 28 1.87 12.61 4.46
CA PRO A 28 2.07 11.37 3.76
C PRO A 28 1.38 11.51 2.41
N THR A 29 2.14 11.41 1.32
CA THR A 29 1.58 11.30 -0.02
C THR A 29 0.73 10.04 -0.04
N LEU A 30 -0.58 10.19 0.04
CA LEU A 30 -1.48 9.07 -0.14
C LEU A 30 -1.33 8.58 -1.58
N PRO A 31 -1.37 7.25 -1.80
CA PRO A 31 -1.23 6.73 -3.15
C PRO A 31 -2.35 7.14 -4.09
N ARG A 32 -3.51 7.52 -3.54
CA ARG A 32 -4.64 8.13 -4.24
C ARG A 32 -4.87 9.54 -3.68
N PRO A 33 -5.11 10.55 -4.54
CA PRO A 33 -5.36 11.91 -4.08
C PRO A 33 -6.66 11.98 -3.27
N ALA A 34 -6.79 12.95 -2.36
CA ALA A 34 -7.98 13.08 -1.52
C ALA A 34 -9.29 13.32 -2.30
N SER A 35 -9.19 13.79 -3.55
CA SER A 35 -10.31 13.95 -4.47
C SER A 35 -10.82 12.64 -5.08
N ASP A 36 -10.05 11.55 -4.97
CA ASP A 36 -10.45 10.24 -5.46
C ASP A 36 -11.48 9.61 -4.48
N PRO A 37 -12.69 9.27 -4.94
CA PRO A 37 -13.72 8.68 -4.09
C PRO A 37 -13.31 7.33 -3.48
N ALA A 38 -12.33 6.63 -4.06
CA ALA A 38 -11.79 5.38 -3.52
C ALA A 38 -10.69 5.61 -2.46
N ALA A 39 -10.21 6.85 -2.24
CA ALA A 39 -9.06 7.12 -1.38
C ALA A 39 -9.29 6.71 0.09
N ALA A 40 -10.48 7.00 0.64
CA ALA A 40 -10.84 6.64 2.01
C ALA A 40 -10.83 5.12 2.21
N ILE A 41 -11.57 4.39 1.37
CA ILE A 41 -11.65 2.92 1.41
C ILE A 41 -10.26 2.30 1.29
N THR A 42 -9.46 2.77 0.32
CA THR A 42 -8.09 2.28 0.09
C THR A 42 -7.21 2.49 1.32
N ARG A 43 -7.34 3.63 2.00
CA ARG A 43 -6.59 3.92 3.23
C ARG A 43 -6.97 2.98 4.36
N GLY A 44 -8.27 2.77 4.59
CA GLY A 44 -8.75 1.83 5.62
C GLY A 44 -8.26 0.42 5.39
N VAL A 45 -8.38 -0.07 4.15
CA VAL A 45 -7.87 -1.39 3.77
C VAL A 45 -6.37 -1.50 4.04
N ARG A 46 -5.57 -0.52 3.62
CA ARG A 46 -4.11 -0.57 3.84
C ARG A 46 -3.71 -0.54 5.31
N ARG A 47 -4.47 0.15 6.16
CA ARG A 47 -4.26 0.14 7.61
C ARG A 47 -4.57 -1.24 8.19
N TYR A 48 -5.72 -1.79 7.85
CA TYR A 48 -6.09 -3.15 8.25
C TYR A 48 -5.03 -4.16 7.82
N LEU A 49 -4.55 -4.11 6.57
CA LEU A 49 -3.51 -5.01 6.09
C LEU A 49 -2.23 -4.88 6.94
N ALA A 50 -1.78 -3.64 7.21
CA ALA A 50 -0.59 -3.39 8.02
C ALA A 50 -0.72 -3.93 9.45
N ASP A 51 -1.89 -3.74 10.09
CA ASP A 51 -2.18 -4.25 11.44
C ASP A 51 -2.16 -5.79 11.50
N HIS A 52 -2.32 -6.46 10.35
CA HIS A 52 -2.30 -7.92 10.21
C HIS A 52 -1.02 -8.46 9.58
N GLY A 53 0.05 -7.65 9.46
CA GLY A 53 1.32 -8.08 8.89
C GLY A 53 1.26 -8.39 7.38
N ILE A 54 0.31 -7.78 6.67
CA ILE A 54 0.14 -7.91 5.22
C ILE A 54 0.52 -6.58 4.57
N GLN A 55 1.31 -6.63 3.50
CA GLN A 55 1.74 -5.44 2.77
C GLN A 55 0.98 -5.32 1.45
N GLY A 56 0.29 -4.20 1.26
CA GLY A 56 -0.47 -3.89 0.05
C GLY A 56 0.20 -2.83 -0.83
N MET A 57 0.44 -3.18 -2.11
CA MET A 57 0.85 -2.25 -3.15
C MET A 57 -0.35 -1.78 -3.97
N VAL A 58 -0.55 -0.47 -4.05
CA VAL A 58 -1.63 0.12 -4.85
C VAL A 58 -1.32 0.13 -6.35
N GLU A 59 -2.35 0.14 -7.21
CA GLU A 59 -2.23 0.35 -8.66
C GLU A 59 -1.19 -0.60 -9.30
N PHE A 60 -1.33 -1.91 -9.09
CA PHE A 60 -0.37 -2.90 -9.56
C PHE A 60 -0.76 -3.49 -10.91
N CYS A 61 0.13 -3.39 -11.92
CA CYS A 61 -0.10 -3.93 -13.25
C CYS A 61 0.24 -5.43 -13.34
N LEU A 62 -0.77 -6.23 -13.60
CA LEU A 62 -0.69 -7.67 -13.81
C LEU A 62 -0.14 -8.02 -15.20
N ALA A 63 0.24 -9.29 -15.38
CA ALA A 63 0.83 -9.75 -16.65
C ALA A 63 -0.16 -9.76 -17.82
N ASN A 64 -1.47 -9.82 -17.52
CA ASN A 64 -2.54 -9.75 -18.52
C ASN A 64 -2.94 -8.30 -18.89
N GLY A 65 -2.19 -7.30 -18.41
CA GLY A 65 -2.48 -5.88 -18.67
C GLY A 65 -3.59 -5.28 -17.80
N ARG A 66 -4.22 -6.06 -16.91
CA ARG A 66 -5.12 -5.53 -15.88
C ARG A 66 -4.33 -4.78 -14.80
N ARG A 67 -4.99 -3.86 -14.12
CA ARG A 67 -4.43 -3.11 -13.00
C ARG A 67 -5.25 -3.41 -11.75
N ALA A 68 -4.65 -4.11 -10.79
CA ALA A 68 -5.28 -4.35 -9.51
C ALA A 68 -5.19 -3.08 -8.66
N ASP A 69 -6.29 -2.70 -8.01
CA ASP A 69 -6.30 -1.57 -7.09
C ASP A 69 -5.32 -1.77 -5.94
N LEU A 70 -5.31 -2.96 -5.36
CA LEU A 70 -4.37 -3.41 -4.34
C LEU A 70 -3.94 -4.84 -4.62
N LEU A 71 -2.63 -5.06 -4.73
CA LEU A 71 -2.03 -6.38 -4.64
C LEU A 71 -1.33 -6.52 -3.29
N CYS A 72 -1.69 -7.55 -2.54
CA CYS A 72 -1.26 -7.76 -1.17
C CYS A 72 -0.44 -9.04 -1.04
N LEU A 73 0.62 -9.01 -0.22
CA LEU A 73 1.45 -10.17 0.12
C LEU A 73 1.47 -10.38 1.64
N SER A 74 1.28 -11.63 2.08
CA SER A 74 1.52 -12.05 3.47
C SER A 74 2.93 -12.63 3.63
N GLU A 75 3.40 -12.76 4.87
CA GLU A 75 4.69 -13.41 5.20
C GLU A 75 4.74 -14.88 4.75
N LYS A 76 3.58 -15.53 4.61
CA LYS A 76 3.46 -16.90 4.09
C LYS A 76 3.59 -16.97 2.56
N GLY A 77 3.72 -15.83 1.89
CA GLY A 77 3.75 -15.71 0.44
C GLY A 77 2.38 -15.86 -0.21
N GLU A 78 1.29 -15.76 0.55
CA GLU A 78 -0.07 -15.72 0.01
C GLU A 78 -0.32 -14.37 -0.67
N VAL A 79 -0.99 -14.41 -1.81
CA VAL A 79 -1.30 -13.24 -2.63
C VAL A 79 -2.79 -12.96 -2.53
N SER A 80 -3.15 -11.74 -2.15
CA SER A 80 -4.53 -11.29 -2.23
C SER A 80 -4.66 -10.12 -3.19
N ILE A 81 -5.76 -10.07 -3.95
CA ILE A 81 -6.14 -8.88 -4.71
C ILE A 81 -7.37 -8.27 -4.04
N VAL A 82 -7.33 -6.96 -3.81
CA VAL A 82 -8.46 -6.20 -3.31
C VAL A 82 -8.84 -5.17 -4.37
N GLU A 83 -10.06 -5.27 -4.87
CA GLU A 83 -10.65 -4.33 -5.82
C GLU A 83 -11.58 -3.36 -5.09
N VAL A 84 -11.31 -2.06 -5.16
CA VAL A 84 -12.03 -1.02 -4.42
C VAL A 84 -13.19 -0.52 -5.25
N LYS A 85 -14.42 -0.62 -4.74
CA LYS A 85 -15.60 -0.06 -5.38
C LYS A 85 -16.15 1.11 -4.58
N SER A 86 -16.03 2.29 -5.17
CA SER A 86 -16.45 3.54 -4.52
C SER A 86 -17.96 3.81 -4.66
N SER A 87 -18.64 3.13 -5.59
CA SER A 87 -20.09 3.23 -5.78
C SER A 87 -20.70 1.99 -6.45
N PRO A 88 -22.03 1.76 -6.33
CA PRO A 88 -22.71 0.70 -7.07
C PRO A 88 -22.54 0.78 -8.59
N THR A 89 -22.42 2.00 -9.14
CA THR A 89 -22.18 2.22 -10.56
C THR A 89 -20.80 1.71 -10.97
N ASP A 90 -19.77 2.04 -10.20
CA ASP A 90 -18.39 1.58 -10.40
C ASP A 90 -18.32 0.05 -10.42
N PHE A 91 -18.98 -0.62 -9.47
CA PHE A 91 -19.12 -2.07 -9.46
C PHE A 91 -19.82 -2.62 -10.72
N LYS A 92 -20.97 -2.06 -11.10
CA LYS A 92 -21.75 -2.53 -12.28
C LYS A 92 -20.98 -2.39 -13.59
N THR A 93 -20.05 -1.45 -13.69
CA THR A 93 -19.20 -1.27 -14.87
C THR A 93 -17.99 -2.20 -14.90
N ASP A 94 -17.60 -2.79 -13.77
CA ASP A 94 -16.52 -3.75 -13.70
C ASP A 94 -16.98 -5.16 -14.10
N GLN A 95 -16.94 -5.42 -15.40
CA GLN A 95 -17.35 -6.70 -15.98
C GLN A 95 -16.19 -7.71 -16.09
N LYS A 96 -15.01 -7.39 -15.56
CA LYS A 96 -13.78 -8.18 -15.84
C LYS A 96 -13.01 -8.55 -14.58
N TRP A 97 -13.63 -8.43 -13.42
CA TRP A 97 -12.99 -8.77 -12.15
C TRP A 97 -12.55 -10.24 -12.09
N GLN A 98 -13.20 -11.13 -12.84
CA GLN A 98 -12.81 -12.53 -12.91
C GLN A 98 -11.41 -12.73 -13.49
N ASP A 99 -10.91 -11.79 -14.31
CA ASP A 99 -9.55 -11.82 -14.86
C ASP A 99 -8.47 -11.70 -13.76
N TYR A 100 -8.83 -11.23 -12.56
CA TYR A 100 -7.91 -11.13 -11.42
C TYR A 100 -7.70 -12.47 -10.72
N LEU A 101 -8.66 -13.39 -10.83
CA LEU A 101 -8.70 -14.64 -10.06
C LEU A 101 -7.54 -15.57 -10.37
N GLU A 102 -6.94 -15.44 -11.54
CA GLU A 102 -5.77 -16.25 -11.92
C GLU A 102 -4.47 -15.72 -11.29
N PHE A 103 -4.50 -14.56 -10.60
CA PHE A 103 -3.35 -13.85 -10.01
C PHE A 103 -3.41 -13.68 -8.49
N CYS A 104 -4.34 -14.32 -7.78
CA CYS A 104 -4.42 -14.26 -6.33
C CYS A 104 -4.89 -15.59 -5.72
N ASP A 105 -4.48 -15.85 -4.48
CA ASP A 105 -5.08 -16.88 -3.63
C ASP A 105 -6.43 -16.44 -3.09
N TYR A 106 -6.58 -15.14 -2.82
CA TYR A 106 -7.79 -14.57 -2.25
C TYR A 106 -8.17 -13.30 -3.02
N PHE A 107 -9.43 -13.24 -3.44
CA PHE A 107 -9.99 -12.06 -4.10
C PHE A 107 -11.04 -11.41 -3.21
N TYR A 108 -10.88 -10.11 -2.99
CA TYR A 108 -11.80 -9.29 -2.21
C TYR A 108 -12.29 -8.11 -3.04
N PHE A 109 -13.56 -7.76 -2.86
CA PHE A 109 -14.01 -6.39 -3.06
C PHE A 109 -13.87 -5.61 -1.75
N ALA A 110 -13.51 -4.33 -1.85
CA ALA A 110 -13.54 -3.39 -0.74
C ALA A 110 -14.52 -2.25 -1.04
N VAL A 111 -15.42 -1.97 -0.10
CA VAL A 111 -16.50 -0.99 -0.27
C VAL A 111 -16.66 -0.11 0.96
N ALA A 112 -17.34 1.03 0.81
CA ALA A 112 -17.72 1.88 1.94
C ALA A 112 -18.86 1.26 2.77
N PRO A 113 -19.04 1.64 4.05
CA PRO A 113 -20.10 1.11 4.91
C PRO A 113 -21.52 1.23 4.36
N GLY A 114 -21.80 2.29 3.59
CA GLY A 114 -23.12 2.51 2.96
C GLY A 114 -23.33 1.80 1.62
N PHE A 115 -22.38 0.99 1.16
CA PHE A 115 -22.50 0.26 -0.10
C PHE A 115 -23.48 -0.94 0.06
N PRO A 116 -24.42 -1.16 -0.88
CA PRO A 116 -25.32 -2.31 -0.87
C PRO A 116 -24.54 -3.62 -1.10
N GLN A 117 -24.23 -4.32 -0.01
CA GLN A 117 -23.35 -5.49 0.01
C GLN A 117 -23.93 -6.69 -0.76
N GLU A 118 -25.24 -6.74 -0.91
CA GLU A 118 -25.98 -7.73 -1.69
C GLU A 118 -25.67 -7.68 -3.19
N LEU A 119 -25.09 -6.58 -3.69
CA LEU A 119 -24.60 -6.52 -5.07
C LEU A 119 -23.32 -7.34 -5.27
N ILE A 120 -22.55 -7.59 -4.22
CA ILE A 120 -21.26 -8.26 -4.33
C ILE A 120 -21.46 -9.78 -4.40
N PRO A 121 -20.94 -10.47 -5.43
CA PRO A 121 -21.11 -11.91 -5.62
C PRO A 121 -20.67 -12.70 -4.38
N ALA A 122 -21.49 -13.66 -3.96
CA ALA A 122 -21.31 -14.39 -2.69
C ALA A 122 -19.99 -15.18 -2.64
N GLU A 123 -19.45 -15.56 -3.80
CA GLU A 123 -18.17 -16.26 -3.96
C GLU A 123 -16.94 -15.37 -3.76
N CYS A 124 -17.12 -14.05 -3.70
CA CYS A 124 -16.06 -13.08 -3.46
C CYS A 124 -15.94 -12.74 -1.98
N GLY A 125 -14.70 -12.53 -1.52
CA GLY A 125 -14.48 -11.90 -0.22
C GLY A 125 -14.98 -10.45 -0.24
N LEU A 126 -15.39 -9.96 0.93
CA LEU A 126 -15.88 -8.61 1.10
C LEU A 126 -15.21 -7.94 2.30
N ILE A 127 -14.65 -6.76 2.03
CA ILE A 127 -14.10 -5.85 3.01
C ILE A 127 -14.98 -4.60 3.06
N VAL A 128 -15.38 -4.19 4.25
CA VAL A 128 -15.99 -2.88 4.48
C VAL A 128 -14.93 -1.98 5.09
N ALA A 129 -14.70 -0.81 4.50
CA ALA A 129 -13.64 0.10 4.93
C ALA A 129 -14.02 1.57 4.78
N ASP A 130 -13.43 2.39 5.64
CA ASP A 130 -13.48 3.85 5.56
C ASP A 130 -12.05 4.42 5.69
N ALA A 131 -11.90 5.73 5.91
CA ALA A 131 -10.57 6.31 6.05
C ALA A 131 -9.81 5.77 7.28
N PHE A 132 -10.49 5.29 8.32
CA PHE A 132 -9.92 4.96 9.61
C PHE A 132 -9.45 3.52 9.69
N GLY A 133 -10.19 2.57 9.13
CA GLY A 133 -9.88 1.15 9.17
C GLY A 133 -10.73 0.33 8.21
N ALA A 134 -10.68 -0.99 8.37
CA ALA A 134 -11.46 -1.93 7.58
C ALA A 134 -11.79 -3.20 8.38
N GLU A 135 -12.78 -3.93 7.92
CA GLU A 135 -13.18 -5.23 8.44
C GLU A 135 -13.49 -6.19 7.29
N ILE A 136 -13.00 -7.44 7.39
CA ILE A 136 -13.43 -8.53 6.51
C ILE A 136 -14.79 -9.03 7.01
N VAL A 137 -15.87 -8.59 6.37
CA VAL A 137 -17.24 -9.01 6.70
C VAL A 137 -17.62 -10.33 6.03
N ARG A 138 -16.92 -10.69 4.95
CA ARG A 138 -17.03 -12.01 4.31
C ARG A 138 -15.64 -12.50 3.89
N PRO A 139 -15.16 -13.65 4.40
CA PRO A 139 -13.86 -14.18 4.01
C PRO A 139 -13.88 -14.60 2.53
N ALA A 140 -12.75 -14.41 1.84
CA ALA A 140 -12.61 -14.90 0.47
C ALA A 140 -12.43 -16.41 0.44
N VAL A 141 -12.97 -17.04 -0.61
CA VAL A 141 -12.69 -18.45 -0.90
C VAL A 141 -11.26 -18.59 -1.42
N ALA A 142 -10.49 -19.49 -0.81
CA ALA A 142 -9.11 -19.78 -1.21
C ALA A 142 -9.05 -20.39 -2.62
N ARG A 143 -8.16 -19.85 -3.46
CA ARG A 143 -7.89 -20.30 -4.84
C ARG A 143 -6.38 -20.38 -5.05
N PRO A 144 -5.71 -21.43 -4.56
CA PRO A 144 -4.25 -21.48 -4.50
C PRO A 144 -3.58 -21.21 -5.85
N LEU A 145 -2.68 -20.24 -5.89
CA LEU A 145 -1.88 -19.97 -7.06
C LEU A 145 -0.90 -21.11 -7.35
N PRO A 146 -0.77 -21.53 -8.63
CA PRO A 146 0.31 -22.42 -9.04
C PRO A 146 1.67 -21.85 -8.64
N ALA A 147 2.57 -22.71 -8.13
CA ALA A 147 3.86 -22.29 -7.58
C ALA A 147 4.70 -21.44 -8.57
N ALA A 148 4.73 -21.81 -9.85
CA ALA A 148 5.42 -21.05 -10.89
C ALA A 148 4.85 -19.64 -11.05
N ARG A 149 3.52 -19.50 -11.01
CA ARG A 149 2.85 -18.20 -11.12
C ARG A 149 3.07 -17.34 -9.89
N ARG A 150 2.98 -17.93 -8.69
CA ARG A 150 3.33 -17.26 -7.43
C ARG A 150 4.73 -16.68 -7.49
N LYS A 151 5.73 -17.50 -7.84
CA LYS A 151 7.12 -17.05 -7.98
C LYS A 151 7.26 -15.88 -8.95
N ALA A 152 6.66 -15.98 -10.14
CA ALA A 152 6.71 -14.92 -11.14
C ALA A 152 6.04 -13.62 -10.65
N LEU A 153 4.88 -13.73 -9.99
CA LEU A 153 4.15 -12.58 -9.45
C LEU A 153 4.90 -11.92 -8.31
N THR A 154 5.41 -12.68 -7.34
CA THR A 154 6.23 -12.16 -6.23
C THR A 154 7.47 -11.42 -6.74
N LEU A 155 8.16 -11.94 -7.77
CA LEU A 155 9.29 -11.25 -8.38
C LEU A 155 8.87 -9.91 -9.00
N ARG A 156 7.75 -9.87 -9.73
CA ARG A 156 7.22 -8.61 -10.31
C ARG A 156 6.87 -7.60 -9.22
N VAL A 157 6.27 -8.06 -8.12
CA VAL A 157 5.96 -7.21 -6.96
C VAL A 157 7.23 -6.65 -6.34
N ALA A 158 8.24 -7.50 -6.11
CA ALA A 158 9.51 -7.08 -5.53
C ALA A 158 10.19 -6.01 -6.40
N LEU A 159 10.28 -6.23 -7.72
CA LEU A 159 10.86 -5.26 -8.65
C LEU A 159 10.07 -3.95 -8.70
N ALA A 160 8.73 -4.02 -8.71
CA ALA A 160 7.87 -2.83 -8.68
C ALA A 160 8.02 -2.05 -7.36
N ALA A 161 8.11 -2.75 -6.23
CA ALA A 161 8.29 -2.14 -4.91
C ALA A 161 9.64 -1.43 -4.83
N MET A 162 10.72 -2.13 -5.21
CA MET A 162 12.07 -1.58 -5.27
C MET A 162 12.15 -0.37 -6.21
N GLY A 163 11.56 -0.45 -7.40
CA GLY A 163 11.53 0.67 -8.34
C GLY A 163 10.73 1.89 -7.83
N ARG A 164 9.63 1.66 -7.09
CA ARG A 164 8.87 2.74 -6.46
C ARG A 164 9.64 3.39 -5.33
N LEU A 165 10.28 2.61 -4.46
CA LEU A 165 11.12 3.12 -3.38
C LEU A 165 12.33 3.88 -3.93
N HIS A 166 13.00 3.33 -4.95
CA HIS A 166 14.14 3.97 -5.59
C HIS A 166 13.79 5.37 -6.11
N ARG A 167 12.62 5.57 -6.73
CA ARG A 167 12.17 6.90 -7.17
C ARG A 167 11.87 7.88 -6.03
N VAL A 168 11.52 7.36 -4.85
CA VAL A 168 11.34 8.20 -3.65
C VAL A 168 12.70 8.60 -3.07
N GLU A 169 13.66 7.68 -3.07
CA GLU A 169 15.00 7.88 -2.52
C GLU A 169 15.92 8.69 -3.47
N ASP A 170 15.76 8.54 -4.78
CA ASP A 170 16.46 9.30 -5.83
C ASP A 170 15.46 9.85 -6.88
N PRO A 171 14.76 10.97 -6.56
CA PRO A 171 13.76 11.55 -7.47
C PRO A 171 14.33 12.12 -8.77
N ALA A 172 15.64 12.41 -8.83
CA ALA A 172 16.29 13.04 -9.97
C ALA A 172 16.70 12.05 -11.08
N ARG A 173 16.74 10.74 -10.76
CA ARG A 173 16.96 9.66 -11.72
C ARG A 173 15.75 8.72 -11.76
N ALA A 174 14.68 9.17 -12.42
CA ALA A 174 13.66 8.24 -12.87
C ALA A 174 14.25 7.40 -14.03
N LEU A 175 14.42 6.09 -13.81
CA LEU A 175 14.64 5.09 -14.87
C LEU A 175 13.42 4.95 -15.77
#